data_AF-A0A2V7PFX1-F1
#
_entry.id   AF-A0A2V7PFX1-F1
#
_cell.length_a   1.000
_cell.length_b   1.000
_cell.length_c   1.000
_cell.angle_alpha   90.00
_cell.angle_beta   90.00
_cell.angle_gamma   90.00
#
_symmetry.space_group_name_H-M   'P 1'
#
loop_
_entity.id
_entity.type
_entity.pdbx_description
1 polymer ?
#
loop_
_entity_poly.entity_id
_entity_poly.type
_entity_poly.pdbx_seq_one_letter_code
_entity_poly.pdbx_strand_id
1 'polypeptide(L)'
;MERLDRGRIHRGRWQIANHQGTGELDQRGDGARQLPVAGGGDRAHEPRRGELESPGVALDDGLGPGSLRVGAVTPPQGTVLLEAQHVTQRFRLPNGQELEALRDVSLTVREHEVVALVGPSGCGKSTLLRMFAGLARPGEGKVLYRGQPLDGVLAASAMVFQSFALLPWLTVVENVAMGLEARGVDGVARRDAVARAINLVGLDGFEQAYPKELSGGMKQRVGFARALAVAPEILLMDEPFGALDPLTTENMRSQVIDLWRDPATGVNTLVIVTHSVEEAVFLAGRIIVFGSNPGHVREELVNTLPYPRQERSPDFNVMVERLHAILTATLLPEPVPAAPQRLLPFPRVHVSEVTGLLDHLLTLPDGKGHVFELAEDLGVDYDRMSAVVRAAEQLGWVTTPGEVVQLTGAGRDVMAMDDAERKDATRARLLKQPLFGRLVAMLKESEGVVEDEEVLADLTIYFPFIPVESLFRTVVEWGRYAELLDHDPDAGRLGLLGWEGGTTAEARAE
;
A
#
# COMPACT_ATOMS: atom_id res chain seq x y z
N MET A 1 6.34 6.30 -43.24
CA MET A 1 7.14 5.09 -43.56
C MET A 1 6.62 3.98 -42.65
N GLU A 2 6.27 2.78 -43.08
CA GLU A 2 6.05 2.21 -44.42
C GLU A 2 4.95 1.15 -44.28
N ARG A 3 4.15 0.91 -45.33
CA ARG A 3 3.22 -0.22 -45.36
C ARG A 3 4.01 -1.47 -45.71
N LEU A 4 3.87 -2.55 -44.93
CA LEU A 4 4.33 -3.87 -45.33
C LEU A 4 3.17 -4.82 -45.57
N ASP A 5 3.33 -5.59 -46.65
CA ASP A 5 2.31 -6.33 -47.36
C ASP A 5 1.97 -7.66 -46.65
N ARG A 6 0.72 -8.12 -46.77
CA ARG A 6 0.25 -9.40 -46.21
C ARG A 6 -0.46 -10.24 -47.27
N GLY A 7 0.32 -10.94 -48.08
CA GLY A 7 -0.16 -11.81 -49.16
C GLY A 7 0.25 -13.27 -49.02
N ARG A 8 -0.67 -14.11 -48.51
CA ARG A 8 -0.68 -15.61 -48.57
C ARG A 8 0.48 -16.26 -47.77
N ILE A 9 0.28 -17.38 -47.06
CA ILE A 9 -0.03 -18.76 -47.48
C ILE A 9 -0.54 -19.50 -46.21
N HIS A 10 -1.45 -20.49 -46.19
CA HIS A 10 -2.07 -21.29 -47.26
C HIS A 10 -3.61 -21.46 -47.08
N ARG A 11 -4.13 -22.69 -47.08
CA ARG A 11 -5.48 -23.13 -46.66
C ARG A 11 -5.36 -24.53 -46.02
N GLY A 12 -6.05 -24.79 -44.92
CA GLY A 12 -6.30 -26.13 -44.38
C GLY A 12 -7.80 -26.31 -44.14
N ARG A 13 -8.46 -27.14 -44.94
CA ARG A 13 -9.93 -27.21 -45.03
C ARG A 13 -10.43 -28.50 -44.39
N TRP A 14 -11.01 -28.42 -43.19
CA TRP A 14 -11.77 -29.53 -42.61
C TRP A 14 -13.26 -29.33 -42.87
N GLN A 15 -13.89 -30.33 -43.46
CA GLN A 15 -15.32 -30.36 -43.73
C GLN A 15 -16.05 -30.91 -42.51
N ILE A 16 -17.05 -30.18 -42.00
CA ILE A 16 -18.00 -30.70 -41.04
C ILE A 16 -19.26 -31.11 -41.82
N ALA A 17 -19.70 -32.35 -41.65
CA ALA A 17 -20.88 -32.88 -42.31
C ALA A 17 -22.15 -32.42 -41.55
N ASN A 18 -23.13 -31.92 -42.29
CA ASN A 18 -24.47 -31.68 -41.75
C ASN A 18 -25.15 -33.01 -41.44
N HIS A 19 -25.72 -33.14 -40.25
CA HIS A 19 -26.93 -33.95 -40.06
C HIS A 19 -28.04 -33.08 -39.48
N GLN A 20 -29.14 -33.00 -40.21
CA GLN A 20 -30.37 -32.35 -39.77
C GLN A 20 -31.11 -33.30 -38.81
N GLY A 21 -31.60 -32.75 -37.70
CA GLY A 21 -32.50 -33.42 -36.77
C GLY A 21 -33.53 -32.41 -36.28
N THR A 22 -34.81 -32.70 -36.55
CA THR A 22 -35.95 -31.78 -36.36
C THR A 22 -36.73 -32.08 -35.08
N GLY A 23 -37.35 -31.04 -34.50
CA GLY A 23 -38.36 -31.16 -33.43
C GLY A 23 -37.78 -31.19 -32.01
N GLU A 24 -38.47 -30.73 -30.97
CA GLU A 24 -39.79 -30.06 -30.90
C GLU A 24 -39.78 -29.07 -29.72
N LEU A 25 -40.70 -28.10 -29.74
CA LEU A 25 -40.96 -27.19 -28.62
C LEU A 25 -41.92 -27.84 -27.63
N ASP A 26 -41.63 -27.79 -26.33
CA ASP A 26 -42.67 -27.80 -25.30
C ASP A 26 -42.39 -26.74 -24.22
N GLN A 27 -43.45 -26.09 -23.74
CA GLN A 27 -43.42 -24.93 -22.85
C GLN A 27 -44.28 -25.19 -21.61
N ARG A 28 -43.69 -25.70 -20.53
CA ARG A 28 -44.26 -25.68 -19.15
C ARG A 28 -43.10 -25.67 -18.15
N GLY A 29 -43.10 -24.91 -17.06
CA GLY A 29 -44.05 -23.90 -16.55
C GLY A 29 -43.50 -23.34 -15.23
N ASP A 30 -44.05 -22.22 -14.75
CA ASP A 30 -43.60 -21.55 -13.51
C ASP A 30 -43.61 -22.47 -12.27
N GLY A 31 -42.64 -22.26 -11.38
CA GLY A 31 -42.49 -23.06 -10.15
C GLY A 31 -41.46 -22.48 -9.19
N ALA A 32 -41.78 -21.35 -8.56
CA ALA A 32 -40.94 -20.74 -7.53
C ALA A 32 -40.72 -21.70 -6.33
N ARG A 33 -39.46 -22.08 -6.07
CA ARG A 33 -39.10 -22.91 -4.90
C ARG A 33 -38.92 -22.04 -3.66
N GLN A 34 -39.90 -22.08 -2.77
CA GLN A 34 -39.76 -21.54 -1.41
C GLN A 34 -38.83 -22.43 -0.57
N LEU A 35 -37.95 -21.80 0.21
CA LEU A 35 -37.13 -22.45 1.23
C LEU A 35 -37.94 -22.60 2.53
N PRO A 36 -37.85 -23.73 3.25
CA PRO A 36 -38.60 -23.92 4.49
C PRO A 36 -37.99 -23.12 5.66
N VAL A 37 -38.85 -22.39 6.38
CA VAL A 37 -38.50 -21.70 7.62
C VAL A 37 -38.54 -22.70 8.79
N ALA A 38 -37.44 -22.84 9.52
CA ALA A 38 -37.39 -23.65 10.74
C ALA A 38 -37.90 -22.83 11.94
N GLY A 39 -39.05 -23.22 12.48
CA GLY A 39 -39.65 -22.59 13.66
C GLY A 39 -39.54 -23.45 14.91
N GLY A 40 -38.94 -22.88 15.96
CA GLY A 40 -39.48 -22.93 17.34
C GLY A 40 -39.45 -24.25 18.12
N GLY A 41 -38.57 -24.29 19.12
CA GLY A 41 -38.89 -24.88 20.44
C GLY A 41 -38.04 -26.06 20.89
N ASP A 42 -37.16 -25.82 21.88
CA ASP A 42 -37.48 -26.31 23.22
C ASP A 42 -36.81 -25.45 24.31
N ARG A 43 -37.34 -25.48 25.54
CA ARG A 43 -36.82 -24.78 26.73
C ARG A 43 -36.58 -25.77 27.86
N ALA A 44 -35.37 -25.74 28.43
CA ALA A 44 -35.05 -25.77 29.88
C ALA A 44 -33.84 -26.66 30.23
N HIS A 45 -32.75 -26.03 30.69
CA HIS A 45 -32.28 -26.18 32.08
C HIS A 45 -31.05 -25.30 32.34
N GLU A 46 -31.17 -24.34 33.27
CA GLU A 46 -30.03 -23.70 33.91
C GLU A 46 -29.56 -24.53 35.12
N PRO A 47 -28.26 -24.79 35.28
CA PRO A 47 -27.66 -25.07 36.57
C PRO A 47 -27.16 -23.79 37.25
N ARG A 48 -27.40 -23.72 38.55
CA ARG A 48 -27.20 -22.56 39.45
C ARG A 48 -25.75 -22.04 39.48
N ARG A 49 -25.63 -20.72 39.72
CA ARG A 49 -24.39 -20.07 40.18
C ARG A 49 -23.88 -20.76 41.45
N GLY A 50 -22.63 -21.23 41.41
CA GLY A 50 -21.81 -21.55 42.58
C GLY A 50 -20.64 -20.57 42.65
N GLU A 51 -20.20 -20.25 43.86
CA GLU A 51 -19.14 -19.28 44.11
C GLU A 51 -17.79 -19.78 43.56
N LEU A 52 -17.05 -18.89 42.90
CA LEU A 52 -15.64 -19.11 42.53
C LEU A 52 -14.80 -18.10 43.29
N GLU A 53 -14.07 -18.58 44.29
CA GLU A 53 -13.10 -17.80 45.04
C GLU A 53 -11.94 -17.35 44.13
N SER A 54 -11.49 -16.11 44.30
CA SER A 54 -10.36 -15.56 43.56
C SER A 54 -9.04 -16.06 44.13
N PRO A 55 -8.14 -16.71 43.34
CA PRO A 55 -6.77 -16.90 43.75
C PRO A 55 -6.05 -15.55 43.66
N GLY A 56 -5.67 -14.99 44.82
CA GLY A 56 -4.92 -13.74 44.87
C GLY A 56 -3.52 -13.91 44.26
N VAL A 57 -3.26 -13.23 43.14
CA VAL A 57 -1.91 -13.01 42.62
C VAL A 57 -1.40 -11.70 43.21
N ALA A 58 -0.27 -11.77 43.92
CA ALA A 58 0.37 -10.58 44.47
C ALA A 58 0.87 -9.66 43.34
N LEU A 59 0.59 -8.37 43.46
CA LEU A 59 1.24 -7.34 42.67
C LEU A 59 2.65 -7.13 43.23
N ASP A 60 3.67 -7.35 42.42
CA ASP A 60 5.06 -7.01 42.73
C ASP A 60 5.44 -5.73 41.97
N ASP A 61 5.56 -4.62 42.69
CA ASP A 61 5.87 -3.30 42.14
C ASP A 61 7.37 -3.20 41.81
N GLY A 62 7.73 -3.26 40.52
CA GLY A 62 9.15 -3.36 40.14
C GLY A 62 9.50 -3.00 38.69
N LEU A 63 9.07 -1.84 38.19
CA LEU A 63 9.56 -1.32 36.90
C LEU A 63 11.02 -0.83 37.00
N GLY A 64 11.91 -1.50 36.29
CA GLY A 64 13.25 -1.02 35.94
C GLY A 64 13.56 -1.31 34.46
N PRO A 65 14.39 -0.52 33.77
CA PRO A 65 14.65 -0.66 32.34
C PRO A 65 15.58 -1.86 32.06
N GLY A 66 15.03 -3.07 32.13
CA GLY A 66 15.70 -4.30 31.78
C GLY A 66 15.88 -4.42 30.27
N SER A 67 17.10 -4.21 29.78
CA SER A 67 17.47 -4.55 28.42
C SER A 67 17.34 -6.07 28.21
N LEU A 68 16.23 -6.50 27.62
CA LEU A 68 16.03 -7.87 27.17
C LEU A 68 17.12 -8.18 26.16
N ARG A 69 18.09 -9.00 26.58
CA ARG A 69 19.21 -9.42 25.74
C ARG A 69 18.65 -10.13 24.52
N VAL A 70 18.95 -9.59 23.34
CA VAL A 70 18.78 -10.30 22.07
C VAL A 70 19.54 -11.61 22.19
N GLY A 71 18.82 -12.72 22.35
CA GLY A 71 19.41 -14.05 22.29
C GLY A 71 20.03 -14.21 20.91
N ALA A 72 21.30 -14.57 20.84
CA ALA A 72 22.00 -14.75 19.58
C ALA A 72 21.27 -15.82 18.76
N VAL A 73 20.57 -15.39 17.72
CA VAL A 73 19.84 -16.29 16.82
C VAL A 73 20.89 -17.05 16.01
N THR A 74 21.01 -18.35 16.28
CA THR A 74 21.82 -19.25 15.45
C THR A 74 21.29 -19.15 14.02
N PRO A 75 22.11 -18.76 13.03
CA PRO A 75 21.63 -18.63 11.65
C PRO A 75 21.11 -19.99 11.15
N PRO A 76 20.03 -20.01 10.36
CA PRO A 76 19.45 -21.25 9.85
C PRO A 76 20.49 -22.05 9.06
N GLN A 77 20.54 -23.36 9.35
CA GLN A 77 21.47 -24.28 8.71
C GLN A 77 20.92 -24.69 7.34
N GLY A 78 21.69 -24.42 6.27
CA GLY A 78 21.33 -24.75 4.89
C GLY A 78 22.30 -24.11 3.90
N THR A 79 22.42 -24.70 2.71
CA THR A 79 23.25 -24.15 1.63
C THR A 79 22.66 -22.81 1.15
N VAL A 80 23.49 -21.80 0.93
CA VAL A 80 23.03 -20.54 0.32
C VAL A 80 22.72 -20.77 -1.15
N LEU A 81 21.47 -20.53 -1.54
CA LEU A 81 20.95 -20.77 -2.88
C LEU A 81 20.94 -19.49 -3.72
N LEU A 82 20.45 -18.38 -3.15
CA LEU A 82 20.54 -17.04 -3.73
C LEU A 82 21.19 -16.08 -2.73
N GLU A 83 21.93 -15.11 -3.24
CA GLU A 83 22.56 -14.08 -2.42
C GLU A 83 22.60 -12.75 -3.15
N ALA A 84 22.15 -11.68 -2.49
CA ALA A 84 22.46 -10.31 -2.85
C ALA A 84 23.61 -9.84 -1.95
N GLN A 85 24.69 -9.30 -2.54
CA GLN A 85 25.80 -8.68 -1.82
C GLN A 85 25.89 -7.21 -2.22
N HIS A 86 25.65 -6.31 -1.26
CA HIS A 86 25.77 -4.86 -1.40
C HIS A 86 25.02 -4.27 -2.62
N VAL A 87 23.80 -4.76 -2.87
CA VAL A 87 23.03 -4.41 -4.07
C VAL A 87 22.43 -3.00 -3.93
N THR A 88 22.88 -2.10 -4.80
CA THR A 88 22.32 -0.75 -4.96
C THR A 88 21.74 -0.61 -6.36
N GLN A 89 20.55 0.01 -6.46
CA GLN A 89 19.86 0.23 -7.73
C GLN A 89 19.30 1.64 -7.79
N ARG A 90 19.72 2.37 -8.83
CA ARG A 90 19.17 3.69 -9.19
C ARG A 90 18.44 3.59 -10.53
N PHE A 91 17.37 4.37 -10.69
CA PHE A 91 16.63 4.53 -11.93
C PHE A 91 16.60 6.01 -12.30
N ARG A 92 16.86 6.34 -13.57
CA ARG A 92 16.62 7.69 -14.09
C ARG A 92 15.15 7.84 -14.42
N LEU A 93 14.51 8.82 -13.80
CA LEU A 93 13.13 9.20 -14.08
C LEU A 93 13.07 10.08 -15.35
N PRO A 94 11.91 10.18 -16.02
CA PRO A 94 11.77 11.00 -17.24
C PRO A 94 12.06 12.50 -17.03
N ASN A 95 11.96 13.00 -15.80
CA ASN A 95 12.30 14.38 -15.42
C ASN A 95 13.81 14.59 -15.15
N GLY A 96 14.65 13.57 -15.37
CA GLY A 96 16.10 13.64 -15.17
C GLY A 96 16.58 13.33 -13.75
N GLN A 97 15.69 13.21 -12.76
CA GLN A 97 16.07 12.84 -11.39
C GLN A 97 16.47 11.36 -11.29
N GLU A 98 17.39 11.03 -10.37
CA GLU A 98 17.74 9.64 -10.05
C GLU A 98 16.99 9.15 -8.80
N LEU A 99 16.14 8.14 -8.98
CA LEU A 99 15.45 7.42 -7.91
C LEU A 99 16.29 6.24 -7.44
N GLU A 100 16.86 6.32 -6.25
CA GLU A 100 17.53 5.20 -5.58
C GLU A 100 16.48 4.24 -4.98
N ALA A 101 16.19 3.16 -5.72
CA ALA A 101 15.16 2.18 -5.33
C ALA A 101 15.67 1.14 -4.32
N LEU A 102 16.97 0.82 -4.37
CA LEU A 102 17.66 -0.07 -3.42
C LEU A 102 19.00 0.56 -3.05
N ARG A 103 19.39 0.51 -1.77
CA ARG A 103 20.70 0.94 -1.26
C ARG A 103 21.30 -0.16 -0.41
N ASP A 104 22.51 -0.60 -0.79
CA ASP A 104 23.36 -1.53 -0.02
C ASP A 104 22.65 -2.80 0.50
N VAL A 105 21.75 -3.36 -0.32
CA VAL A 105 20.95 -4.52 0.11
C VAL A 105 21.78 -5.78 0.06
N SER A 106 21.98 -6.38 1.24
CA SER A 106 22.60 -7.69 1.42
C SER A 106 21.58 -8.68 2.01
N LEU A 107 21.34 -9.80 1.33
CA LEU A 107 20.33 -10.80 1.72
C LEU A 107 20.74 -12.19 1.21
N THR A 108 20.63 -13.20 2.07
CA THR A 108 20.83 -14.62 1.70
C THR A 108 19.50 -15.37 1.73
N VAL A 109 19.23 -16.15 0.69
CA VAL A 109 18.16 -17.17 0.64
C VAL A 109 18.82 -18.54 0.58
N ARG A 110 18.38 -19.48 1.42
CA ARG A 110 18.89 -20.85 1.53
C ARG A 110 17.98 -21.85 0.83
N GLU A 111 18.53 -23.03 0.55
CA GLU A 111 17.72 -24.19 0.14
C GLU A 111 16.69 -24.56 1.23
N HIS A 112 15.51 -25.01 0.83
CA HIS A 112 14.46 -25.51 1.75
C HIS A 112 13.90 -24.47 2.73
N GLU A 113 13.87 -23.19 2.36
CA GLU A 113 13.20 -22.15 3.14
C GLU A 113 12.15 -21.36 2.33
N VAL A 114 11.24 -20.72 3.06
CA VAL A 114 10.29 -19.73 2.52
C VAL A 114 10.63 -18.38 3.10
N VAL A 115 10.96 -17.42 2.24
CA VAL A 115 11.30 -16.03 2.61
C VAL A 115 10.21 -15.08 2.13
N ALA A 116 9.66 -14.28 3.04
CA ALA A 116 8.79 -13.15 2.69
C ALA A 116 9.59 -11.84 2.72
N LEU A 117 9.47 -11.03 1.68
CA LEU A 117 9.92 -9.66 1.62
C LEU A 117 8.71 -8.76 1.83
N VAL A 118 8.66 -8.05 2.95
CA VAL A 118 7.54 -7.18 3.35
C VAL A 118 8.02 -5.75 3.56
N GLY A 119 7.13 -4.77 3.44
CA GLY A 119 7.49 -3.35 3.60
C GLY A 119 6.61 -2.44 2.73
N PRO A 120 6.80 -1.11 2.78
CA PRO A 120 5.98 -0.15 2.07
C PRO A 120 5.96 -0.35 0.54
N SER A 121 4.93 0.15 -0.13
CA SER A 121 4.93 0.23 -1.61
C SER A 121 6.10 1.09 -2.09
N GLY A 122 6.78 0.66 -3.15
CA GLY A 122 7.90 1.40 -3.74
C GLY A 122 9.28 1.17 -3.12
N CYS A 123 9.42 0.46 -1.98
CA CYS A 123 10.73 0.19 -1.35
C CYS A 123 11.64 -0.84 -2.06
N GLY A 124 11.45 -1.07 -3.36
CA GLY A 124 12.35 -1.88 -4.18
C GLY A 124 12.21 -3.41 -4.07
N LYS A 125 11.30 -3.96 -3.25
CA LYS A 125 11.10 -5.43 -3.08
C LYS A 125 10.99 -6.18 -4.41
N SER A 126 10.08 -5.76 -5.29
CA SER A 126 9.87 -6.34 -6.62
C SER A 126 11.08 -6.15 -7.57
N THR A 127 11.88 -5.11 -7.34
CA THR A 127 13.14 -4.89 -8.08
C THR A 127 14.19 -5.92 -7.68
N LEU A 128 14.36 -6.16 -6.37
CA LEU A 128 15.25 -7.23 -5.87
C LEU A 128 14.79 -8.61 -6.33
N LEU A 129 13.48 -8.89 -6.28
CA LEU A 129 12.92 -10.16 -6.74
C LEU A 129 13.21 -10.41 -8.24
N ARG A 130 13.12 -9.37 -9.08
CA ARG A 130 13.50 -9.44 -10.50
C ARG A 130 14.99 -9.64 -10.72
N MET A 131 15.84 -9.18 -9.80
CA MET A 131 17.28 -9.47 -9.84
C MET A 131 17.57 -10.93 -9.48
N PHE A 132 16.89 -11.51 -8.49
CA PHE A 132 16.97 -12.95 -8.19
C PHE A 132 16.46 -13.83 -9.35
N ALA A 133 15.47 -13.36 -10.12
CA ALA A 133 15.03 -14.00 -11.35
C ALA A 133 16.01 -13.84 -12.53
N GLY A 134 17.01 -12.97 -12.42
CA GLY A 134 17.92 -12.62 -13.52
C GLY A 134 17.29 -11.74 -14.61
N LEU A 135 16.13 -11.12 -14.32
CA LEU A 135 15.40 -10.22 -15.22
C LEU A 135 15.90 -8.77 -15.16
N ALA A 136 16.64 -8.41 -14.10
CA ALA A 136 17.31 -7.14 -13.93
C ALA A 136 18.74 -7.37 -13.41
N ARG A 137 19.70 -6.57 -13.87
CA ARG A 137 21.05 -6.53 -13.28
C ARG A 137 21.12 -5.40 -12.24
N PRO A 138 21.82 -5.60 -11.10
CA PRO A 138 22.04 -4.54 -10.12
C PRO A 138 22.98 -3.46 -10.70
N GLY A 139 22.79 -2.21 -10.28
CA GLY A 139 23.65 -1.09 -10.66
C GLY A 139 25.01 -1.12 -9.96
N GLU A 140 25.02 -1.48 -8.68
CA GLU A 140 26.22 -1.77 -7.88
C GLU A 140 25.98 -3.03 -7.04
N GLY A 141 27.06 -3.66 -6.56
CA GLY A 141 26.99 -4.95 -5.88
C GLY A 141 26.84 -6.11 -6.87
N LYS A 142 26.37 -7.26 -6.39
CA LYS A 142 26.17 -8.46 -7.22
C LYS A 142 25.09 -9.38 -6.64
N VAL A 143 24.43 -10.11 -7.52
CA VAL A 143 23.55 -11.23 -7.17
C VAL A 143 24.24 -12.53 -7.56
N LEU A 144 24.20 -13.52 -6.66
CA LEU A 144 24.78 -14.84 -6.83
C LEU A 144 23.68 -15.90 -6.78
N TYR A 145 23.86 -16.98 -7.53
CA TYR A 145 23.13 -18.24 -7.42
C TYR A 145 24.14 -19.37 -7.17
N ARG A 146 23.96 -20.13 -6.08
CA ARG A 146 24.91 -21.18 -5.62
C ARG A 146 26.38 -20.69 -5.56
N GLY A 147 26.57 -19.44 -5.10
CA GLY A 147 27.88 -18.78 -5.00
C GLY A 147 28.49 -18.29 -6.33
N GLN A 148 27.86 -18.54 -7.47
CA GLN A 148 28.30 -18.04 -8.78
C GLN A 148 27.55 -16.75 -9.14
N PRO A 149 28.18 -15.74 -9.77
CA PRO A 149 27.47 -14.56 -10.26
C PRO A 149 26.32 -14.92 -11.20
N LEU A 150 25.14 -14.39 -10.91
CA LEU A 150 23.97 -14.57 -11.77
C LEU A 150 24.06 -13.60 -12.94
N ASP A 151 24.24 -14.14 -14.16
CA ASP A 151 24.15 -13.37 -15.40
C ASP A 151 23.06 -13.92 -16.32
N GLY A 152 22.11 -13.06 -16.68
CA GLY A 152 20.90 -13.41 -17.41
C GLY A 152 19.87 -14.16 -16.55
N VAL A 153 18.81 -14.64 -17.20
CA VAL A 153 17.63 -15.22 -16.56
C VAL A 153 17.96 -16.54 -15.87
N LEU A 154 17.59 -16.67 -14.60
CA LEU A 154 17.84 -17.88 -13.81
C LEU A 154 16.89 -19.00 -14.23
N ALA A 155 17.37 -19.92 -15.07
CA ALA A 155 16.59 -21.05 -15.58
C ALA A 155 16.04 -22.00 -14.49
N ALA A 156 16.70 -22.05 -13.32
CA ALA A 156 16.23 -22.79 -12.14
C ALA A 156 15.01 -22.15 -11.45
N SER A 157 14.70 -20.89 -11.75
CA SER A 157 13.57 -20.17 -11.16
C SER A 157 12.35 -20.10 -12.08
N ALA A 158 11.18 -19.88 -11.48
CA ALA A 158 10.01 -19.35 -12.18
C ALA A 158 9.44 -18.16 -11.40
N MET A 159 8.86 -17.20 -12.12
CA MET A 159 8.30 -15.98 -11.52
C MET A 159 6.78 -15.88 -11.74
N VAL A 160 6.04 -15.69 -10.64
CA VAL A 160 4.64 -15.26 -10.63
C VAL A 160 4.62 -13.74 -10.48
N PHE A 161 4.02 -13.04 -11.44
CA PHE A 161 4.00 -11.58 -11.48
C PHE A 161 2.70 -11.02 -10.88
N GLN A 162 2.78 -9.79 -10.34
CA GLN A 162 1.62 -9.03 -9.86
C GLN A 162 0.61 -8.72 -10.97
N SER A 163 1.11 -8.34 -12.16
CA SER A 163 0.29 -8.29 -13.36
C SER A 163 0.26 -9.67 -14.01
N PHE A 164 -0.91 -10.13 -14.44
CA PHE A 164 -1.12 -11.50 -14.94
C PHE A 164 -0.09 -11.94 -16.00
N ALA A 165 0.43 -10.99 -16.78
CA ALA A 165 1.47 -11.19 -17.80
C ALA A 165 1.18 -12.39 -18.73
N LEU A 166 -0.10 -12.66 -19.00
CA LEU A 166 -0.55 -13.71 -19.91
C LEU A 166 -0.53 -13.19 -21.35
N LEU A 167 -0.30 -14.10 -22.29
CA LEU A 167 -0.36 -13.77 -23.70
C LEU A 167 -1.82 -13.83 -24.17
N PRO A 168 -2.45 -12.70 -24.55
CA PRO A 168 -3.90 -12.63 -24.75
C PRO A 168 -4.40 -13.34 -26.01
N TRP A 169 -3.48 -13.74 -26.90
CA TRP A 169 -3.74 -14.52 -28.11
C TRP A 169 -3.49 -16.03 -27.94
N LEU A 170 -3.06 -16.47 -26.77
CA LEU A 170 -2.92 -17.89 -26.42
C LEU A 170 -4.03 -18.30 -25.45
N THR A 171 -4.46 -19.56 -25.53
CA THR A 171 -5.36 -20.21 -24.58
C THR A 171 -4.68 -20.47 -23.22
N VAL A 172 -5.42 -20.97 -22.21
CA VAL A 172 -4.84 -21.41 -20.92
C VAL A 172 -3.78 -22.48 -21.14
N VAL A 173 -4.09 -23.54 -21.89
CA VAL A 173 -3.16 -24.67 -22.13
C VAL A 173 -1.87 -24.21 -22.83
N GLU A 174 -1.97 -23.26 -23.77
CA GLU A 174 -0.82 -22.69 -24.48
C GLU A 174 0.00 -21.72 -23.61
N ASN A 175 -0.65 -20.89 -22.78
CA ASN A 175 0.03 -20.03 -21.81
C ASN A 175 0.84 -20.87 -20.80
N VAL A 176 0.29 -21.98 -20.33
CA VAL A 176 0.97 -22.89 -19.39
C VAL A 176 2.08 -23.70 -20.09
N ALA A 177 1.87 -24.13 -21.34
CA ALA A 177 2.86 -24.87 -22.12
C ALA A 177 4.11 -24.06 -22.48
N MET A 178 4.02 -22.73 -22.61
CA MET A 178 5.10 -21.87 -23.11
C MET A 178 6.46 -22.09 -22.42
N GLY A 179 6.49 -22.20 -21.09
CA GLY A 179 7.75 -22.40 -20.35
C GLY A 179 8.40 -23.77 -20.63
N LEU A 180 7.58 -24.78 -20.93
CA LEU A 180 8.03 -26.12 -21.31
C LEU A 180 8.55 -26.15 -22.76
N GLU A 181 7.87 -25.45 -23.67
CA GLU A 181 8.30 -25.29 -25.07
C GLU A 181 9.65 -24.59 -25.17
N ALA A 182 9.86 -23.51 -24.40
CA ALA A 182 11.15 -22.82 -24.33
C ALA A 182 12.29 -23.69 -23.78
N ARG A 183 11.98 -24.73 -22.99
CA ARG A 183 12.93 -25.74 -22.49
C ARG A 183 13.03 -26.98 -23.40
N GLY A 184 12.35 -27.01 -24.55
CA GLY A 184 12.35 -28.13 -25.48
C GLY A 184 11.58 -29.38 -25.01
N VAL A 185 10.70 -29.25 -24.01
CA VAL A 185 9.85 -30.35 -23.53
C VAL A 185 8.62 -30.47 -24.42
N ASP A 186 8.39 -31.65 -25.00
CA ASP A 186 7.35 -31.87 -26.01
C ASP A 186 6.47 -33.11 -25.71
N GLY A 187 5.72 -33.55 -26.73
CA GLY A 187 5.03 -34.85 -26.72
C GLY A 187 4.05 -35.07 -25.57
N VAL A 188 4.16 -36.25 -24.95
CA VAL A 188 3.33 -36.67 -23.80
C VAL A 188 3.73 -35.91 -22.54
N ALA A 189 5.03 -35.80 -22.26
CA ALA A 189 5.56 -35.16 -21.06
C ALA A 189 5.06 -33.71 -20.89
N ARG A 190 5.03 -32.94 -21.99
CA ARG A 190 4.46 -31.58 -21.99
C ARG A 190 2.97 -31.58 -21.66
N ARG A 191 2.17 -32.46 -22.28
CA ARG A 191 0.72 -32.53 -22.03
C ARG A 191 0.42 -32.88 -20.58
N ASP A 192 1.12 -33.87 -20.03
CA ASP A 192 0.89 -34.33 -18.66
C ASP A 192 1.32 -33.26 -17.64
N ALA A 193 2.43 -32.55 -17.88
CA ALA A 193 2.87 -31.44 -17.03
C ALA A 193 1.88 -30.27 -17.03
N VAL A 194 1.38 -29.88 -18.21
CA VAL A 194 0.36 -28.82 -18.34
C VAL A 194 -0.96 -29.23 -17.66
N ALA A 195 -1.42 -30.47 -17.87
CA ALA A 195 -2.65 -30.97 -17.26
C ALA A 195 -2.55 -31.00 -15.72
N ARG A 196 -1.43 -31.49 -15.16
CA ARG A 196 -1.18 -31.44 -13.71
C ARG A 196 -1.19 -30.01 -13.17
N ALA A 197 -0.55 -29.08 -13.86
CA ALA A 197 -0.48 -27.68 -13.42
C ALA A 197 -1.83 -26.96 -13.46
N ILE A 198 -2.68 -27.25 -14.46
CA ILE A 198 -4.04 -26.71 -14.57
C ILE A 198 -4.95 -27.28 -13.47
N ASN A 199 -4.87 -28.58 -13.21
CA ASN A 199 -5.64 -29.26 -12.17
C ASN A 199 -5.27 -28.74 -10.77
N LEU A 200 -3.97 -28.58 -10.49
CA LEU A 200 -3.48 -28.05 -9.22
C LEU A 200 -4.07 -26.68 -8.88
N VAL A 201 -4.24 -25.80 -9.86
CA VAL A 201 -4.82 -24.46 -9.66
C VAL A 201 -6.35 -24.40 -9.83
N GLY A 202 -7.04 -25.55 -9.95
CA GLY A 202 -8.49 -25.62 -10.10
C GLY A 202 -9.01 -24.85 -11.32
N LEU A 203 -8.44 -25.13 -12.49
CA LEU A 203 -8.87 -24.58 -13.79
C LEU A 203 -9.27 -25.67 -14.81
N ASP A 204 -9.57 -26.88 -14.34
CA ASP A 204 -10.16 -27.94 -15.17
C ASP A 204 -11.43 -27.46 -15.89
N GLY A 205 -11.55 -27.77 -17.19
CA GLY A 205 -12.62 -27.29 -18.06
C GLY A 205 -12.42 -25.90 -18.66
N PHE A 206 -11.34 -25.18 -18.30
CA PHE A 206 -10.98 -23.88 -18.88
C PHE A 206 -9.71 -23.92 -19.75
N GLU A 207 -9.23 -25.11 -20.13
CA GLU A 207 -7.96 -25.32 -20.85
C GLU A 207 -7.90 -24.55 -22.19
N GLN A 208 -9.04 -24.45 -22.87
CA GLN A 208 -9.19 -23.82 -24.18
C GLN A 208 -9.64 -22.35 -24.12
N ALA A 209 -9.88 -21.79 -22.94
CA ALA A 209 -10.30 -20.41 -22.78
C ALA A 209 -9.13 -19.44 -23.05
N TYR A 210 -9.43 -18.29 -23.64
CA TYR A 210 -8.48 -17.19 -23.80
C TYR A 210 -8.50 -16.27 -22.57
N PRO A 211 -7.40 -15.57 -22.23
CA PRO A 211 -7.35 -14.67 -21.07
C PRO A 211 -8.49 -13.64 -21.02
N LYS A 212 -9.01 -13.15 -22.15
CA LYS A 212 -10.16 -12.23 -22.20
C LYS A 212 -11.47 -12.82 -21.65
N GLU A 213 -11.60 -14.15 -21.60
CA GLU A 213 -12.77 -14.92 -21.16
C GLU A 213 -12.68 -15.31 -19.68
N LEU A 214 -11.57 -14.99 -19.02
CA LEU A 214 -11.27 -15.34 -17.63
C LEU A 214 -11.47 -14.15 -16.68
N SER A 215 -11.93 -14.43 -15.46
CA SER A 215 -11.92 -13.44 -14.36
C SER A 215 -10.49 -13.03 -13.97
N GLY A 216 -10.34 -11.95 -13.19
CA GLY A 216 -9.04 -11.53 -12.66
C GLY A 216 -8.34 -12.66 -11.89
N GLY A 217 -9.04 -13.29 -10.95
CA GLY A 217 -8.46 -14.40 -10.18
C GLY A 217 -8.15 -15.63 -11.02
N MET A 218 -8.98 -15.97 -12.02
CA MET A 218 -8.65 -17.07 -12.95
C MET A 218 -7.37 -16.78 -13.75
N LYS A 219 -7.15 -15.54 -14.22
CA LYS A 219 -5.89 -15.15 -14.89
C LYS A 219 -4.69 -15.32 -13.97
N GLN A 220 -4.82 -14.97 -12.69
CA GLN A 220 -3.76 -15.16 -11.71
C GLN A 220 -3.43 -16.66 -11.54
N ARG A 221 -4.45 -17.51 -11.45
CA ARG A 221 -4.29 -18.98 -11.40
C ARG A 221 -3.61 -19.57 -12.64
N VAL A 222 -3.86 -19.04 -13.85
CA VAL A 222 -3.09 -19.41 -15.06
C VAL A 222 -1.60 -19.00 -14.92
N GLY A 223 -1.33 -17.85 -14.30
CA GLY A 223 0.02 -17.39 -13.98
C GLY A 223 0.78 -18.36 -13.06
N PHE A 224 0.12 -18.84 -12.01
CA PHE A 224 0.64 -19.92 -11.15
C PHE A 224 0.88 -21.21 -11.94
N ALA A 225 -0.12 -21.71 -12.68
CA ALA A 225 0.03 -22.95 -13.46
C ALA A 225 1.22 -22.89 -14.42
N ARG A 226 1.42 -21.75 -15.12
CA ARG A 226 2.58 -21.53 -16.00
C ARG A 226 3.92 -21.59 -15.25
N ALA A 227 4.00 -21.03 -14.05
CA ALA A 227 5.21 -21.07 -13.24
C ALA A 227 5.49 -22.48 -12.67
N LEU A 228 4.44 -23.23 -12.31
CA LEU A 228 4.55 -24.55 -11.70
C LEU A 228 4.75 -25.68 -12.73
N ALA A 229 4.22 -25.53 -13.96
CA ALA A 229 4.34 -26.53 -15.02
C ALA A 229 5.79 -26.87 -15.40
N VAL A 230 6.73 -25.95 -15.18
CA VAL A 230 8.16 -26.15 -15.47
C VAL A 230 8.95 -26.76 -14.30
N ALA A 231 8.31 -27.15 -13.19
CA ALA A 231 8.95 -27.70 -11.99
C ALA A 231 10.23 -26.91 -11.58
N PRO A 232 10.09 -25.60 -11.25
CA PRO A 232 11.22 -24.76 -10.91
C PRO A 232 11.82 -25.19 -9.57
N GLU A 233 13.12 -24.98 -9.38
CA GLU A 233 13.74 -25.12 -8.07
C GLU A 233 13.28 -24.00 -7.12
N ILE A 234 13.27 -22.77 -7.63
CA ILE A 234 12.93 -21.56 -6.89
C ILE A 234 11.65 -20.93 -7.46
N LEU A 235 10.63 -20.76 -6.63
CA LEU A 235 9.43 -20.02 -7.01
C LEU A 235 9.49 -18.59 -6.44
N LEU A 236 9.60 -17.62 -7.34
CA LEU A 236 9.64 -16.19 -7.03
C LEU A 236 8.25 -15.60 -7.25
N MET A 237 7.68 -14.89 -6.28
CA MET A 237 6.30 -14.44 -6.34
C MET A 237 6.16 -12.96 -5.97
N ASP A 238 5.57 -12.15 -6.84
CA ASP A 238 5.41 -10.70 -6.70
C ASP A 238 3.92 -10.37 -6.47
N GLU A 239 3.52 -10.11 -5.22
CA GLU A 239 2.13 -9.83 -4.80
C GLU A 239 1.11 -10.85 -5.34
N PRO A 240 1.34 -12.17 -5.19
CA PRO A 240 0.73 -13.18 -6.05
C PRO A 240 -0.74 -13.48 -5.75
N PHE A 241 -1.28 -13.04 -4.60
CA PHE A 241 -2.67 -13.30 -4.19
C PHE A 241 -3.58 -12.05 -4.23
N GLY A 242 -3.04 -10.85 -4.42
CA GLY A 242 -3.79 -9.58 -4.26
C GLY A 242 -4.94 -9.35 -5.25
N ALA A 243 -5.12 -10.22 -6.24
CA ALA A 243 -6.21 -10.18 -7.23
C ALA A 243 -7.23 -11.34 -7.07
N LEU A 244 -7.16 -12.09 -5.98
CA LEU A 244 -8.02 -13.24 -5.66
C LEU A 244 -9.09 -12.86 -4.62
N ASP A 245 -10.22 -13.57 -4.63
CA ASP A 245 -11.18 -13.52 -3.52
C ASP A 245 -10.63 -14.25 -2.28
N PRO A 246 -11.09 -13.93 -1.05
CA PRO A 246 -10.51 -14.46 0.18
C PRO A 246 -10.43 -15.99 0.26
N LEU A 247 -11.46 -16.69 -0.23
CA LEU A 247 -11.51 -18.16 -0.20
C LEU A 247 -10.53 -18.76 -1.22
N THR A 248 -10.43 -18.18 -2.43
CA THR A 248 -9.41 -18.59 -3.39
C THR A 248 -7.99 -18.29 -2.87
N THR A 249 -7.79 -17.18 -2.15
CA THR A 249 -6.51 -16.86 -1.49
C THR A 249 -6.11 -17.89 -0.43
N GLU A 250 -7.02 -18.25 0.48
CA GLU A 250 -6.78 -19.28 1.51
C GLU A 250 -6.39 -20.64 0.89
N ASN A 251 -7.13 -21.08 -0.13
CA ASN A 251 -6.84 -22.31 -0.85
C ASN A 251 -5.48 -22.26 -1.57
N MET A 252 -5.19 -21.18 -2.31
CA MET A 252 -3.95 -21.06 -3.08
C MET A 252 -2.72 -20.95 -2.17
N ARG A 253 -2.81 -20.24 -1.03
CA ARG A 253 -1.73 -20.19 -0.02
C ARG A 253 -1.42 -21.57 0.53
N SER A 254 -2.45 -22.36 0.83
CA SER A 254 -2.31 -23.75 1.29
C SER A 254 -1.64 -24.63 0.21
N GLN A 255 -2.13 -24.56 -1.03
CA GLN A 255 -1.57 -25.31 -2.18
C GLN A 255 -0.10 -24.99 -2.45
N VAL A 256 0.30 -23.71 -2.36
CA VAL A 256 1.70 -23.29 -2.53
C VAL A 256 2.61 -23.86 -1.44
N ILE A 257 2.13 -23.93 -0.19
CA ILE A 257 2.88 -24.56 0.91
C ILE A 257 2.95 -26.06 0.75
N ASP A 258 1.86 -26.74 0.39
CA ASP A 258 1.88 -28.19 0.18
C ASP A 258 2.79 -28.58 -0.99
N LEU A 259 2.79 -27.78 -2.07
CA LEU A 259 3.70 -27.95 -3.20
C LEU A 259 5.18 -27.80 -2.79
N TRP A 260 5.52 -26.78 -1.99
CA TRP A 260 6.89 -26.59 -1.47
C TRP A 260 7.29 -27.69 -0.47
N ARG A 261 6.33 -28.27 0.26
CA ARG A 261 6.58 -29.34 1.23
C ARG A 261 6.70 -30.73 0.60
N ASP A 262 6.18 -30.94 -0.61
CA ASP A 262 6.32 -32.19 -1.36
C ASP A 262 7.58 -32.15 -2.25
N PRO A 263 8.65 -32.92 -1.92
CA PRO A 263 9.86 -32.96 -2.73
C PRO A 263 9.65 -33.47 -4.17
N ALA A 264 8.53 -34.15 -4.45
CA ALA A 264 8.23 -34.65 -5.80
C ALA A 264 7.85 -33.54 -6.79
N THR A 265 7.54 -32.32 -6.33
CA THR A 265 7.19 -31.18 -7.19
C THR A 265 8.41 -30.49 -7.82
N GLY A 266 9.60 -30.70 -7.23
CA GLY A 266 10.85 -30.02 -7.60
C GLY A 266 11.04 -28.63 -6.97
N VAL A 267 9.99 -28.04 -6.38
CA VAL A 267 10.07 -26.70 -5.77
C VAL A 267 10.66 -26.80 -4.37
N ASN A 268 11.91 -26.36 -4.20
CA ASN A 268 12.61 -26.44 -2.92
C ASN A 268 12.58 -25.14 -2.12
N THR A 269 12.43 -23.99 -2.77
CA THR A 269 12.60 -22.68 -2.13
C THR A 269 11.57 -21.68 -2.66
N LEU A 270 10.98 -20.89 -1.76
CA LEU A 270 9.99 -19.87 -2.09
C LEU A 270 10.51 -18.49 -1.67
N VAL A 271 10.42 -17.49 -2.55
CA VAL A 271 10.60 -16.07 -2.19
C VAL A 271 9.36 -15.31 -2.62
N ILE A 272 8.64 -14.75 -1.65
CA ILE A 272 7.42 -13.97 -1.87
C ILE A 272 7.62 -12.51 -1.49
N VAL A 273 7.16 -11.60 -2.35
CA VAL A 273 6.89 -10.19 -2.01
C VAL A 273 5.41 -10.08 -1.71
N THR A 274 5.06 -9.57 -0.53
CA THR A 274 3.67 -9.27 -0.15
C THR A 274 3.60 -8.01 0.72
N HIS A 275 2.44 -7.37 0.72
CA HIS A 275 2.06 -6.29 1.63
C HIS A 275 1.12 -6.77 2.76
N SER A 276 0.61 -8.00 2.73
CA SER A 276 -0.16 -8.58 3.85
C SER A 276 0.76 -9.17 4.91
N VAL A 277 0.48 -8.81 6.15
CA VAL A 277 1.17 -9.30 7.35
C VAL A 277 0.83 -10.77 7.58
N GLU A 278 -0.44 -11.12 7.43
CA GLU A 278 -1.01 -12.44 7.60
C GLU A 278 -0.46 -13.42 6.56
N GLU A 279 -0.32 -13.00 5.30
CA GLU A 279 0.31 -13.81 4.26
C GLU A 279 1.77 -14.12 4.57
N ALA A 280 2.55 -13.12 5.01
CA ALA A 280 3.95 -13.31 5.37
C ALA A 280 4.10 -14.26 6.58
N VAL A 281 3.27 -14.11 7.61
CA VAL A 281 3.27 -14.98 8.80
C VAL A 281 2.72 -16.38 8.49
N PHE A 282 1.78 -16.52 7.56
CA PHE A 282 1.30 -17.82 7.10
C PHE A 282 2.32 -18.56 6.24
N LEU A 283 2.96 -17.88 5.30
CA LEU A 283 3.80 -18.54 4.30
C LEU A 283 5.25 -18.70 4.74
N ALA A 284 5.89 -17.69 5.33
CA ALA A 284 7.35 -17.63 5.42
C ALA A 284 7.94 -18.07 6.76
N GLY A 285 9.08 -18.78 6.70
CA GLY A 285 9.92 -19.11 7.86
C GLY A 285 10.90 -17.97 8.22
N ARG A 286 11.23 -17.11 7.26
CA ARG A 286 11.98 -15.86 7.47
C ARG A 286 11.25 -14.70 6.81
N ILE A 287 11.13 -13.59 7.52
CA ILE A 287 10.42 -12.39 7.07
C ILE A 287 11.40 -11.22 7.10
N ILE A 288 11.71 -10.68 5.92
CA ILE A 288 12.63 -9.57 5.72
C ILE A 288 11.83 -8.28 5.57
N VAL A 289 11.99 -7.36 6.52
CA VAL A 289 11.31 -6.07 6.52
C VAL A 289 12.16 -5.04 5.79
N PHE A 290 11.59 -4.42 4.77
CA PHE A 290 12.21 -3.36 3.98
C PHE A 290 11.77 -1.98 4.46
N GLY A 291 12.74 -1.12 4.75
CA GLY A 291 12.53 0.32 4.87
C GLY A 291 12.40 0.99 3.50
N SER A 292 11.78 2.17 3.43
CA SER A 292 11.61 2.98 2.22
C SER A 292 12.53 4.21 2.17
N ASN A 293 12.73 4.77 0.98
CA ASN A 293 13.43 6.04 0.71
C ASN A 293 14.87 6.11 1.26
N PRO A 294 15.80 5.27 0.78
CA PRO A 294 15.66 4.25 -0.27
C PRO A 294 15.34 2.85 0.30
N GLY A 295 15.09 1.89 -0.59
CA GLY A 295 14.88 0.48 -0.21
C GLY A 295 16.10 -0.14 0.47
N HIS A 296 15.97 -0.59 1.71
CA HIS A 296 17.03 -1.25 2.48
C HIS A 296 16.43 -2.31 3.42
N VAL A 297 17.22 -3.32 3.79
CA VAL A 297 16.81 -4.30 4.82
C VAL A 297 16.89 -3.62 6.19
N ARG A 298 15.77 -3.57 6.91
CA ARG A 298 15.67 -2.96 8.24
C ARG A 298 15.71 -3.99 9.36
N GLU A 299 14.90 -5.05 9.24
CA GLU A 299 14.84 -6.13 10.24
C GLU A 299 14.65 -7.48 9.54
N GLU A 300 15.21 -8.54 10.11
CA GLU A 300 14.92 -9.93 9.76
C GLU A 300 14.25 -10.62 10.95
N LEU A 301 13.08 -11.20 10.72
CA LEU A 301 12.36 -12.00 11.70
C LEU A 301 12.39 -13.48 11.31
N VAL A 302 12.73 -14.34 12.27
CA VAL A 302 12.55 -15.80 12.15
C VAL A 302 11.16 -16.16 12.68
N ASN A 303 10.35 -16.80 11.85
CA ASN A 303 9.01 -17.28 12.17
C ASN A 303 9.08 -18.78 12.51
N THR A 304 9.09 -19.09 13.81
CA THR A 304 9.24 -20.45 14.33
C THR A 304 7.94 -21.27 14.33
N LEU A 305 6.83 -20.72 13.83
CA LEU A 305 5.54 -21.43 13.78
C LEU A 305 5.60 -22.61 12.80
N PRO A 306 5.23 -23.85 13.23
CA PRO A 306 5.34 -25.04 12.41
C PRO A 306 4.28 -25.09 11.29
N TYR A 307 4.62 -25.75 10.17
CA TYR A 307 3.67 -26.02 9.08
C TYR A 307 2.89 -27.34 9.33
N PRO A 308 1.59 -27.41 8.97
CA PRO A 308 0.75 -26.32 8.46
C PRO A 308 0.39 -25.33 9.57
N ARG A 309 0.42 -24.03 9.26
CA ARG A 309 0.16 -22.99 10.26
C ARG A 309 -1.32 -22.83 10.52
N GLN A 310 -1.66 -22.61 11.78
CA GLN A 310 -3.04 -22.41 12.23
C GLN A 310 -3.29 -20.93 12.44
N GLU A 311 -3.93 -20.25 11.48
CA GLU A 311 -4.19 -18.80 11.54
C GLU A 311 -4.99 -18.36 12.78
N ARG A 312 -5.76 -19.28 13.36
CA ARG A 312 -6.58 -19.04 14.56
C ARG A 312 -5.85 -19.32 15.88
N SER A 313 -4.55 -19.65 15.86
CA SER A 313 -3.78 -19.89 17.08
C SER A 313 -3.33 -18.58 17.72
N PRO A 314 -3.21 -18.51 19.06
CA PRO A 314 -2.68 -17.32 19.73
C PRO A 314 -1.28 -16.94 19.26
N ASP A 315 -0.40 -17.93 19.06
CA ASP A 315 0.99 -17.70 18.62
C ASP A 315 1.08 -17.10 17.21
N PHE A 316 0.12 -17.42 16.33
CA PHE A 316 -0.01 -16.79 15.01
C PHE A 316 -0.36 -15.30 15.14
N ASN A 317 -1.36 -14.98 15.95
CA ASN A 317 -1.77 -13.58 16.19
C ASN A 317 -0.64 -12.76 16.82
N VAL A 318 0.10 -13.31 17.80
CA VAL A 318 1.26 -12.64 18.39
C VAL A 318 2.35 -12.34 17.35
N MET A 319 2.57 -13.26 16.39
CA MET A 319 3.53 -13.03 15.31
C MET A 319 3.03 -11.99 14.29
N VAL A 320 1.73 -11.96 13.98
CA VAL A 320 1.09 -10.93 13.16
C VAL A 320 1.18 -9.56 13.84
N GLU A 321 0.79 -9.44 15.11
CA GLU A 321 0.88 -8.20 15.89
C GLU A 321 2.32 -7.68 15.96
N ARG A 322 3.30 -8.56 16.20
CA ARG A 322 4.72 -8.20 16.19
C ARG A 322 5.16 -7.67 14.83
N LEU A 323 4.85 -8.37 13.74
CA LEU A 323 5.24 -7.93 12.40
C LEU A 323 4.52 -6.63 11.98
N HIS A 324 3.24 -6.48 12.34
CA HIS A 324 2.47 -5.26 12.12
C HIS A 324 3.05 -4.08 12.91
N ALA A 325 3.47 -4.28 14.16
CA ALA A 325 4.12 -3.25 14.96
C ALA A 325 5.45 -2.79 14.32
N ILE A 326 6.25 -3.72 13.81
CA ILE A 326 7.52 -3.42 13.13
C ILE A 326 7.28 -2.70 11.79
N LEU A 327 6.31 -3.15 10.99
CA LEU A 327 5.93 -2.47 9.75
C LEU A 327 5.34 -1.07 10.01
N THR A 328 4.57 -0.92 11.08
CA THR A 328 4.06 0.40 11.53
C THR A 328 5.22 1.29 11.98
N ALA A 329 6.18 0.77 12.74
CA ALA A 329 7.43 1.46 13.09
C ALA A 329 8.38 1.67 11.90
N THR A 330 8.07 1.10 10.74
CA THR A 330 8.77 1.29 9.45
C THR A 330 8.09 2.32 8.55
N LEU A 331 6.77 2.47 8.65
CA LEU A 331 5.98 3.54 8.05
C LEU A 331 6.06 4.85 8.86
N LEU A 332 6.18 4.74 10.17
CA LEU A 332 6.65 5.82 11.04
C LEU A 332 8.16 5.97 10.83
N PRO A 333 8.69 7.19 10.68
CA PRO A 333 10.13 7.39 10.63
C PRO A 333 10.77 6.89 11.93
N GLU A 334 11.97 6.32 11.84
CA GLU A 334 12.83 6.15 13.03
C GLU A 334 12.98 7.50 13.74
N PRO A 335 13.26 7.51 15.06
CA PRO A 335 13.58 8.73 15.78
C PRO A 335 14.92 9.31 15.27
N VAL A 336 14.84 10.06 14.16
CA VAL A 336 15.91 10.90 13.66
C VAL A 336 16.31 11.84 14.82
N PRO A 337 17.60 11.95 15.18
CA PRO A 337 18.01 12.91 16.19
C PRO A 337 17.73 14.34 15.67
N ALA A 338 16.63 14.90 16.17
CA ALA A 338 16.11 16.25 15.91
C ALA A 338 15.94 16.65 14.42
N ALA A 339 14.78 16.33 13.84
CA ALA A 339 14.27 16.91 12.58
C ALA A 339 12.77 17.29 12.75
N PRO A 340 12.20 18.19 11.92
CA PRO A 340 11.15 19.11 12.36
C PRO A 340 9.75 18.50 12.53
N GLN A 341 8.88 19.28 13.18
CA GLN A 341 7.50 18.92 13.54
C GLN A 341 6.70 18.35 12.37
N ARG A 342 5.94 17.28 12.63
CA ARG A 342 5.06 16.63 11.64
C ARG A 342 4.01 17.63 11.13
N LEU A 343 4.18 18.10 9.90
CA LEU A 343 3.26 19.08 9.30
C LEU A 343 1.89 18.44 9.05
N LEU A 344 0.83 19.12 9.48
CA LEU A 344 -0.55 18.81 9.10
C LEU A 344 -0.99 19.78 7.99
N PRO A 345 -1.72 19.30 6.97
CA PRO A 345 -2.24 20.19 5.93
C PRO A 345 -3.36 21.05 6.52
N PHE A 346 -3.34 22.34 6.18
CA PHE A 346 -4.44 23.24 6.49
C PHE A 346 -5.64 22.94 5.55
N PRO A 347 -6.88 22.85 6.05
CA PRO A 347 -8.05 22.57 5.19
C PRO A 347 -8.22 23.64 4.11
N ARG A 348 -8.58 23.20 2.89
CA ARG A 348 -8.67 24.04 1.69
C ARG A 348 -9.99 24.83 1.66
N VAL A 349 -10.11 25.80 2.57
CA VAL A 349 -11.28 26.68 2.74
C VAL A 349 -10.88 28.14 2.79
N HIS A 350 -11.78 29.02 2.39
CA HIS A 350 -11.60 30.46 2.39
C HIS A 350 -11.76 31.03 3.80
N VAL A 351 -11.16 32.19 4.05
CA VAL A 351 -11.31 32.92 5.32
C VAL A 351 -12.78 33.26 5.57
N SER A 352 -13.48 33.71 4.52
CA SER A 352 -14.89 34.10 4.54
C SER A 352 -15.83 32.99 5.00
N GLU A 353 -15.56 31.74 4.63
CA GLU A 353 -16.36 30.57 5.02
C GLU A 353 -16.22 30.28 6.51
N VAL A 354 -15.00 30.36 7.04
CA VAL A 354 -14.77 30.18 8.48
C VAL A 354 -15.40 31.32 9.27
N THR A 355 -15.26 32.58 8.83
CA THR A 355 -15.93 33.70 9.51
C THR A 355 -17.45 33.61 9.42
N GLY A 356 -18.01 33.13 8.31
CA GLY A 356 -19.46 32.92 8.15
C GLY A 356 -20.00 31.83 9.07
N LEU A 357 -19.25 30.73 9.28
CA LEU A 357 -19.59 29.72 10.29
C LEU A 357 -19.59 30.31 11.71
N LEU A 358 -18.58 31.13 12.06
CA LEU A 358 -18.52 31.75 13.39
C LEU A 358 -19.65 32.75 13.62
N ASP A 359 -19.97 33.58 12.63
CA ASP A 359 -21.06 34.56 12.68
C ASP A 359 -22.43 33.86 12.81
N HIS A 360 -22.69 32.82 12.00
CA HIS A 360 -23.92 32.03 12.12
C HIS A 360 -24.05 31.36 13.49
N LEU A 361 -22.97 30.75 14.00
CA LEU A 361 -22.95 30.16 15.35
C LEU A 361 -23.24 31.21 16.44
N LEU A 362 -22.88 32.50 16.28
CA LEU A 362 -23.23 33.55 17.24
C LEU A 362 -24.75 33.86 17.27
N THR A 363 -25.48 33.55 16.20
CA THR A 363 -26.95 33.70 16.16
C THR A 363 -27.69 32.55 16.86
N LEU A 364 -27.04 31.41 17.03
CA LEU A 364 -27.64 30.19 17.56
C LEU A 364 -27.59 30.11 19.10
N PRO A 365 -28.58 29.46 19.75
CA PRO A 365 -28.56 29.20 21.19
C PRO A 365 -27.26 28.53 21.65
N ASP A 366 -26.72 29.01 22.77
CA ASP A 366 -25.43 28.57 23.37
C ASP A 366 -24.18 28.65 22.47
N GLY A 367 -24.31 29.17 21.24
CA GLY A 367 -23.24 29.19 20.25
C GLY A 367 -22.92 27.81 19.67
N LYS A 368 -23.94 26.98 19.40
CA LYS A 368 -23.79 25.59 18.92
C LYS A 368 -24.79 25.23 17.83
N GLY A 369 -24.42 24.27 16.98
CA GLY A 369 -25.32 23.63 16.00
C GLY A 369 -24.76 22.29 15.51
N HIS A 370 -25.59 21.41 14.94
CA HIS A 370 -25.10 20.19 14.32
C HIS A 370 -24.46 20.49 12.95
N VAL A 371 -23.37 19.78 12.59
CA VAL A 371 -22.65 20.00 11.31
C VAL A 371 -23.58 19.96 10.09
N PHE A 372 -24.58 19.08 10.11
CA PHE A 372 -25.57 18.94 9.04
C PHE A 372 -26.53 20.15 8.95
N GLU A 373 -27.09 20.59 10.07
CA GLU A 373 -27.99 21.75 10.14
C GLU A 373 -27.26 23.03 9.71
N LEU A 374 -26.01 23.21 10.17
CA LEU A 374 -25.16 24.33 9.78
C LEU A 374 -24.86 24.34 8.28
N ALA A 375 -24.74 23.17 7.64
CA ALA A 375 -24.55 23.04 6.20
C ALA A 375 -25.81 23.47 5.43
N GLU A 376 -27.00 23.07 5.88
CA GLU A 376 -28.28 23.50 5.30
C GLU A 376 -28.49 25.01 5.45
N ASP A 377 -28.30 25.57 6.64
CA ASP A 377 -28.48 27.00 6.94
C ASP A 377 -27.56 27.90 6.08
N LEU A 378 -26.30 27.50 5.92
CA LEU A 378 -25.30 28.25 5.14
C LEU A 378 -25.29 27.88 3.64
N GLY A 379 -26.17 26.97 3.20
CA GLY A 379 -26.35 26.62 1.79
C GLY A 379 -25.13 25.95 1.15
N VAL A 380 -24.33 25.22 1.93
CA VAL A 380 -23.12 24.50 1.48
C VAL A 380 -23.28 23.00 1.68
N ASP A 381 -22.56 22.19 0.90
CA ASP A 381 -22.59 20.73 1.09
C ASP A 381 -21.87 20.29 2.38
N TYR A 382 -22.20 19.09 2.85
CA TYR A 382 -21.68 18.54 4.11
C TYR A 382 -20.16 18.34 4.11
N ASP A 383 -19.56 17.96 2.97
CA ASP A 383 -18.12 17.75 2.86
C ASP A 383 -17.37 19.09 2.94
N ARG A 384 -17.93 20.13 2.32
CA ARG A 384 -17.45 21.52 2.42
C ARG A 384 -17.59 22.05 3.83
N MET A 385 -18.77 21.91 4.46
CA MET A 385 -18.98 22.34 5.85
C MET A 385 -18.00 21.63 6.80
N SER A 386 -17.81 20.32 6.64
CA SER A 386 -16.86 19.53 7.41
C SER A 386 -15.42 20.05 7.26
N ALA A 387 -15.02 20.54 6.08
CA ALA A 387 -13.72 21.19 5.88
C ALA A 387 -13.62 22.55 6.60
N VAL A 388 -14.69 23.35 6.59
CA VAL A 388 -14.76 24.66 7.27
C VAL A 388 -14.70 24.49 8.79
N VAL A 389 -15.47 23.56 9.36
CA VAL A 389 -15.44 23.18 10.78
C VAL A 389 -14.04 22.74 11.19
N ARG A 390 -13.38 21.88 10.41
CA ARG A 390 -12.00 21.45 10.70
C ARG A 390 -10.97 22.58 10.67
N ALA A 391 -11.15 23.60 9.81
CA ALA A 391 -10.27 24.77 9.82
C ALA A 391 -10.50 25.64 11.06
N ALA A 392 -11.77 25.92 11.38
CA ALA A 392 -12.15 26.65 12.59
C ALA A 392 -11.67 25.94 13.89
N GLU A 393 -11.66 24.61 13.90
CA GLU A 393 -11.17 23.78 15.00
C GLU A 393 -9.63 23.75 15.07
N GLN A 394 -8.92 23.65 13.94
CA GLN A 394 -7.45 23.79 13.92
C GLN A 394 -6.99 25.15 14.44
N LEU A 395 -7.73 26.23 14.13
CA LEU A 395 -7.48 27.57 14.67
C LEU A 395 -7.94 27.72 16.13
N GLY A 396 -8.70 26.77 16.66
CA GLY A 396 -9.21 26.75 18.03
C GLY A 396 -10.31 27.77 18.30
N TRP A 397 -11.11 28.10 17.29
CA TRP A 397 -12.30 28.95 17.40
C TRP A 397 -13.58 28.14 17.65
N VAL A 398 -13.64 26.89 17.17
CA VAL A 398 -14.69 25.92 17.53
C VAL A 398 -14.11 24.64 18.11
N THR A 399 -14.96 23.82 18.72
CA THR A 399 -14.70 22.44 19.13
C THR A 399 -15.88 21.57 18.74
N THR A 400 -15.62 20.34 18.29
CA THR A 400 -16.64 19.44 17.72
C THR A 400 -16.78 18.13 18.51
N PRO A 401 -17.39 18.14 19.72
CA PRO A 401 -17.71 16.91 20.45
C PRO A 401 -18.80 16.11 19.72
N GLY A 402 -18.37 15.08 18.97
CA GLY A 402 -19.27 14.29 18.12
C GLY A 402 -19.60 15.04 16.83
N GLU A 403 -20.88 15.34 16.61
CA GLU A 403 -21.37 16.07 15.42
C GLU A 403 -21.90 17.48 15.75
N VAL A 404 -21.68 17.96 16.98
CA VAL A 404 -22.09 19.30 17.42
C VAL A 404 -20.90 20.24 17.36
N VAL A 405 -20.96 21.26 16.50
CA VAL A 405 -19.98 22.35 16.47
C VAL A 405 -20.32 23.34 17.57
N GLN A 406 -19.33 23.72 18.39
CA GLN A 406 -19.51 24.67 19.48
C GLN A 406 -18.43 25.76 19.43
N LEU A 407 -18.84 27.04 19.52
CA LEU A 407 -17.93 28.17 19.71
C LEU A 407 -17.14 28.06 21.01
N THR A 408 -15.81 28.25 20.93
CA THR A 408 -14.94 28.41 22.10
C THR A 408 -15.02 29.84 22.67
N GLY A 409 -14.32 30.11 23.77
CA GLY A 409 -14.11 31.50 24.22
C GLY A 409 -13.40 32.32 23.13
N ALA A 410 -12.26 31.82 22.64
CA ALA A 410 -11.48 32.48 21.60
C ALA A 410 -12.23 32.70 20.28
N GLY A 411 -13.19 31.81 19.93
CA GLY A 411 -14.06 32.01 18.77
C GLY A 411 -15.08 33.13 18.94
N ARG A 412 -15.52 33.41 20.18
CA ARG A 412 -16.34 34.60 20.49
C ARG A 412 -15.47 35.85 20.52
N ASP A 413 -14.31 35.78 21.17
CA ASP A 413 -13.39 36.92 21.32
C ASP A 413 -12.96 37.48 19.96
N VAL A 414 -12.57 36.61 19.02
CA VAL A 414 -12.11 37.01 17.67
C VAL A 414 -13.19 37.67 16.81
N MET A 415 -14.47 37.43 17.12
CA MET A 415 -15.61 38.06 16.44
C MET A 415 -16.05 39.38 17.09
N ALA A 416 -15.74 39.57 18.38
CA ALA A 416 -15.95 40.83 19.09
C ALA A 416 -14.84 41.88 18.81
N MET A 417 -13.65 41.43 18.39
CA MET A 417 -12.51 42.26 17.98
C MET A 417 -12.80 43.11 16.73
N ASP A 418 -12.16 44.28 16.63
CA ASP A 418 -12.13 45.07 15.41
C ASP A 418 -11.29 44.41 14.30
N ASP A 419 -11.34 44.96 13.08
CA ASP A 419 -10.67 44.38 11.92
C ASP A 419 -9.14 44.27 12.04
N ALA A 420 -8.49 45.15 12.82
CA ALA A 420 -7.05 45.11 13.03
C ALA A 420 -6.68 44.05 14.10
N GLU A 421 -7.35 44.10 15.25
CA GLU A 421 -7.19 43.13 16.34
C GLU A 421 -7.47 41.70 15.86
N ARG A 422 -8.48 41.51 15.01
CA ARG A 422 -8.87 40.22 14.42
C ARG A 422 -7.78 39.64 13.50
N LYS A 423 -7.12 40.48 12.70
CA LYS A 423 -6.00 40.06 11.84
C LYS A 423 -4.81 39.62 12.68
N ASP A 424 -4.44 40.37 13.70
CA ASP A 424 -3.35 40.02 14.62
C ASP A 424 -3.67 38.73 15.41
N ALA A 425 -4.91 38.58 15.89
CA ALA A 425 -5.36 37.35 16.53
C ALA A 425 -5.29 36.14 15.59
N THR A 426 -5.68 36.32 14.32
CA THR A 426 -5.57 35.28 13.28
C THR A 426 -4.11 34.97 12.98
N ARG A 427 -3.24 35.98 12.81
CA ARG A 427 -1.78 35.81 12.63
C ARG A 427 -1.17 34.98 13.75
N ALA A 428 -1.52 35.28 15.00
CA ALA A 428 -1.06 34.55 16.18
C ALA A 428 -1.58 33.10 16.27
N ARG A 429 -2.69 32.76 15.59
CA ARG A 429 -3.17 31.37 15.43
C ARG A 429 -2.51 30.66 14.26
N LEU A 430 -2.32 31.33 13.12
CA LEU A 430 -1.61 30.79 11.95
C LEU A 430 -0.16 30.45 12.30
N LEU A 431 0.57 31.32 12.99
CA LEU A 431 1.95 31.07 13.44
C LEU A 431 2.10 29.87 14.41
N LYS A 432 1.00 29.37 15.00
CA LYS A 432 0.99 28.14 15.80
C LYS A 432 0.73 26.88 14.98
N GLN A 433 0.30 27.01 13.72
CA GLN A 433 0.18 25.90 12.80
C GLN A 433 1.56 25.52 12.26
N PRO A 434 1.99 24.25 12.36
CA PRO A 434 3.33 23.84 11.90
C PRO A 434 3.61 24.21 10.43
N LEU A 435 2.58 24.15 9.56
CA LEU A 435 2.69 24.48 8.14
C LEU A 435 3.12 25.94 7.91
N PHE A 436 2.46 26.89 8.56
CA PHE A 436 2.82 28.31 8.48
C PHE A 436 4.17 28.57 9.16
N GLY A 437 4.48 27.84 10.24
CA GLY A 437 5.81 27.85 10.85
C GLY A 437 6.93 27.45 9.88
N ARG A 438 6.75 26.38 9.10
CA ARG A 438 7.70 25.96 8.04
C ARG A 438 7.86 27.02 6.96
N LEU A 439 6.74 27.56 6.44
CA LEU A 439 6.78 28.55 5.37
C LEU A 439 7.46 29.86 5.82
N VAL A 440 7.18 30.32 7.04
CA VAL A 440 7.88 31.47 7.62
C VAL A 440 9.36 31.17 7.85
N ALA A 441 9.73 29.95 8.25
CA ALA A 441 11.15 29.58 8.35
C ALA A 441 11.85 29.62 6.98
N MET A 442 11.24 29.04 5.95
CA MET A 442 11.75 29.03 4.58
C MET A 442 11.90 30.44 4.00
N LEU A 443 10.90 31.31 4.18
CA LEU A 443 10.99 32.71 3.78
C LEU A 443 12.14 33.44 4.49
N LYS A 444 12.40 33.14 5.78
CA LYS A 444 13.54 33.73 6.51
C LYS A 444 14.90 33.16 6.11
N GLU A 445 14.93 31.91 5.66
CA GLU A 445 16.12 31.25 5.09
C GLU A 445 16.51 31.91 3.75
N SER A 446 15.53 32.39 2.97
CA SER A 446 15.70 33.07 1.68
C SER A 446 15.50 34.60 1.74
N GLU A 447 16.05 35.26 2.75
CA GLU A 447 16.08 36.74 2.88
C GLU A 447 14.72 37.47 2.82
N GLY A 448 13.61 36.76 3.03
CA GLY A 448 12.24 37.28 3.10
C GLY A 448 11.38 36.99 1.86
N VAL A 449 11.92 36.43 0.78
CA VAL A 449 11.21 36.17 -0.49
C VAL A 449 11.60 34.81 -1.07
N VAL A 450 10.61 34.04 -1.55
CA VAL A 450 10.81 32.72 -2.18
C VAL A 450 9.96 32.63 -3.46
N GLU A 451 10.47 31.98 -4.50
CA GLU A 451 9.74 31.71 -5.74
C GLU A 451 8.65 30.63 -5.52
N ASP A 452 7.47 30.78 -6.11
CA ASP A 452 6.32 29.89 -5.93
C ASP A 452 6.67 28.41 -6.25
N GLU A 453 7.50 28.16 -7.26
CA GLU A 453 7.95 26.81 -7.62
C GLU A 453 8.74 26.13 -6.50
N GLU A 454 9.54 26.88 -5.74
CA GLU A 454 10.30 26.37 -4.59
C GLU A 454 9.37 26.07 -3.41
N VAL A 455 8.37 26.94 -3.17
CA VAL A 455 7.32 26.68 -2.16
C VAL A 455 6.53 25.42 -2.50
N LEU A 456 6.12 25.27 -3.77
CA LEU A 456 5.34 24.11 -4.23
C LEU A 456 6.17 22.82 -4.18
N ALA A 457 7.48 22.89 -4.46
CA ALA A 457 8.39 21.77 -4.29
C ALA A 457 8.50 21.32 -2.83
N ASP A 458 8.69 22.24 -1.87
CA ASP A 458 8.72 21.93 -0.43
C ASP A 458 7.40 21.31 0.03
N LEU A 459 6.26 21.92 -0.33
CA LEU A 459 4.93 21.39 0.00
C LEU A 459 4.68 20.00 -0.61
N THR A 460 5.25 19.69 -1.77
CA THR A 460 5.13 18.36 -2.41
C THR A 460 5.84 17.27 -1.61
N ILE A 461 6.96 17.61 -0.95
CA ILE A 461 7.69 16.67 -0.08
C ILE A 461 6.83 16.30 1.14
N TYR A 462 6.15 17.28 1.75
CA TYR A 462 5.31 17.06 2.93
C TYR A 462 3.92 16.49 2.60
N PHE A 463 3.37 16.77 1.42
CA PHE A 463 2.00 16.42 1.05
C PHE A 463 1.87 15.78 -0.36
N PRO A 464 2.57 14.66 -0.66
CA PRO A 464 2.66 14.09 -2.01
C PRO A 464 1.33 13.53 -2.58
N PHE A 465 0.26 13.49 -1.79
CA PHE A 465 -1.07 13.03 -2.18
C PHE A 465 -2.15 14.12 -2.13
N ILE A 466 -1.75 15.40 -1.95
CA ILE A 466 -2.64 16.56 -1.92
C ILE A 466 -2.32 17.44 -3.13
N PRO A 467 -3.30 18.05 -3.83
CA PRO A 467 -3.03 19.06 -4.84
C PRO A 467 -2.43 20.32 -4.19
N VAL A 468 -1.10 20.40 -4.17
CA VAL A 468 -0.31 21.39 -3.43
C VAL A 468 -0.56 22.82 -3.91
N GLU A 469 -0.91 23.03 -5.18
CA GLU A 469 -1.26 24.34 -5.75
C GLU A 469 -2.57 24.87 -5.16
N SER A 470 -3.47 23.97 -4.73
CA SER A 470 -4.70 24.36 -4.04
C SER A 470 -4.45 24.61 -2.55
N LEU A 471 -3.55 23.86 -1.92
CA LEU A 471 -3.12 24.12 -0.55
C LEU A 471 -2.34 25.45 -0.45
N PHE A 472 -1.42 25.70 -1.38
CA PHE A 472 -0.63 26.92 -1.49
C PHE A 472 -1.53 28.16 -1.61
N ARG A 473 -2.49 28.16 -2.54
CA ARG A 473 -3.48 29.27 -2.67
C ARG A 473 -4.24 29.53 -1.38
N THR A 474 -4.70 28.49 -0.67
CA THR A 474 -5.33 28.66 0.65
C THR A 474 -4.37 29.29 1.66
N VAL A 475 -3.13 28.81 1.74
CA VAL A 475 -2.14 29.35 2.69
C VAL A 475 -1.76 30.80 2.37
N VAL A 476 -1.64 31.15 1.09
CA VAL A 476 -1.45 32.53 0.61
C VAL A 476 -2.62 33.41 1.03
N GLU A 477 -3.87 32.98 0.78
CA GLU A 477 -5.07 33.73 1.16
C GLU A 477 -5.13 34.02 2.66
N TRP A 478 -4.96 32.99 3.49
CA TRP A 478 -4.96 33.12 4.95
C TRP A 478 -3.78 33.96 5.46
N GLY A 479 -2.60 33.80 4.86
CA GLY A 479 -1.41 34.59 5.16
C GLY A 479 -1.57 36.06 4.81
N ARG A 480 -2.18 36.39 3.66
CA ARG A 480 -2.49 37.77 3.25
C ARG A 480 -3.57 38.40 4.11
N TYR A 481 -4.64 37.66 4.43
CA TYR A 481 -5.69 38.13 5.33
C TYR A 481 -5.12 38.52 6.71
N ALA A 482 -4.27 37.68 7.27
CA ALA A 482 -3.60 37.92 8.54
C ALA A 482 -2.40 38.90 8.45
N GLU A 483 -2.16 39.51 7.28
CA GLU A 483 -1.02 40.40 7.00
C GLU A 483 0.34 39.78 7.42
N LEU A 484 0.46 38.46 7.26
CA LEU A 484 1.67 37.67 7.50
C LEU A 484 2.50 37.48 6.23
N LEU A 485 1.84 37.25 5.10
CA LEU A 485 2.45 36.96 3.82
C LEU A 485 2.01 37.99 2.79
N ASP A 486 2.91 38.33 1.86
CA ASP A 486 2.56 38.97 0.59
C ASP A 486 2.75 37.96 -0.54
N HIS A 487 2.08 38.19 -1.68
CA HIS A 487 2.20 37.32 -2.85
C HIS A 487 1.99 38.09 -4.14
N ASP A 488 2.98 38.01 -5.02
CA ASP A 488 2.94 38.53 -6.38
C ASP A 488 2.71 37.35 -7.36
N PRO A 489 1.48 37.19 -7.89
CA PRO A 489 1.16 36.11 -8.80
C PRO A 489 1.69 36.32 -10.22
N ASP A 490 2.07 37.55 -10.60
CA ASP A 490 2.60 37.87 -11.93
C ASP A 490 4.13 37.64 -11.96
N ALA A 491 4.82 37.93 -10.86
CA ALA A 491 6.22 37.57 -10.66
C ALA A 491 6.43 36.12 -10.17
N GLY A 492 5.39 35.47 -9.63
CA GLY A 492 5.44 34.11 -9.09
C GLY A 492 6.19 34.02 -7.76
N ARG A 493 5.99 34.99 -6.85
CA ARG A 493 6.78 35.15 -5.62
C ARG A 493 5.95 35.29 -4.35
N LEU A 494 6.36 34.56 -3.31
CA LEU A 494 5.87 34.68 -1.95
C LEU A 494 6.83 35.53 -1.11
N GLY A 495 6.30 36.48 -0.34
CA GLY A 495 7.07 37.35 0.57
C GLY A 495 6.59 37.28 2.02
N LEU A 496 7.49 37.57 2.97
CA LEU A 496 7.17 37.72 4.39
C LEU A 496 6.94 39.20 4.74
N LEU A 497 5.72 39.57 5.17
CA LEU A 497 5.41 40.94 5.56
C LEU A 497 6.13 41.32 6.86
N GLY A 498 6.72 42.52 6.89
CA GLY A 498 7.42 43.05 8.06
C GLY A 498 8.84 42.46 8.30
N TRP A 499 9.47 41.88 7.28
CA TRP A 499 10.85 41.41 7.37
C TRP A 499 11.86 42.58 7.28
N GLU A 500 12.56 42.88 8.39
CA GLU A 500 13.60 43.92 8.46
C GLU A 500 15.03 43.35 8.32
N GLY A 501 15.19 42.19 7.69
CA GLY A 501 16.45 41.46 7.57
C GLY A 501 17.34 41.87 6.40
N GLY A 502 17.88 43.10 6.41
CA GLY A 502 19.18 43.39 5.75
C GLY A 502 19.20 44.07 4.38
N THR A 503 18.70 45.31 4.26
CA THR A 503 18.92 46.29 3.15
C THR A 503 18.43 45.87 1.74
N THR A 504 17.70 46.69 0.97
CA THR A 504 17.55 48.16 0.97
C THR A 504 16.19 48.60 0.42
N ALA A 505 15.82 49.87 0.64
CA ALA A 505 14.50 50.44 0.32
C ALA A 505 14.27 50.77 -1.18
N GLU A 506 14.52 49.85 -2.10
CA GLU A 506 14.44 50.11 -3.56
C GLU A 506 13.40 49.28 -4.33
N ALA A 507 12.79 48.23 -3.77
CA ALA A 507 11.73 47.44 -4.44
C ALA A 507 10.34 48.10 -4.43
N ARG A 508 10.26 49.44 -4.56
CA ARG A 508 8.99 50.20 -4.60
C ARG A 508 8.91 51.23 -5.75
N ALA A 509 9.77 51.08 -6.75
CA ALA A 509 9.72 51.87 -7.98
C ALA A 509 10.34 51.14 -9.18
N GLU A 510 9.54 50.29 -9.84
CA GLU A 510 9.45 50.22 -11.32
C GLU A 510 8.07 49.71 -11.74
#